data_AF-A0A9X9LL54-F1
#
_entry.id   AF-A0A9X9LL54-F1
#
_cell.length_a   1.000
_cell.length_b   1.000
_cell.length_c   1.000
_cell.angle_alpha   90.00
_cell.angle_beta   90.00
_cell.angle_gamma   90.00
#
_symmetry.space_group_name_H-M   'P 1'
#
loop_
_entity.id
_entity.type
_entity.pdbx_description
1 polymer ?
#
loop_
_entity_poly.entity_id
_entity_poly.type
_entity_poly.pdbx_seq_one_letter_code
_entity_poly.pdbx_strand_id
1 'polypeptide(L)' 'DEKALISILTERTNAQRQLIVREYQAAYGKELKDDLKGDLSGHFGQLMVALVTPPAVFDAKQLKKSMKV' A
#
# COMPACT_ATOMS: atom_id res chain seq x y z
N ASP A 1 4.94 -4.20 -13.87
CA ASP A 1 4.77 -5.67 -13.86
C ASP A 1 4.29 -6.08 -12.48
N GLU A 2 3.12 -6.70 -12.41
CA GLU A 2 2.49 -7.15 -11.17
C GLU A 2 3.35 -8.16 -10.40
N LYS A 3 4.11 -9.01 -11.12
CA LYS A 3 4.97 -10.03 -10.50
C LYS A 3 6.12 -9.42 -9.72
N ALA A 4 6.75 -8.38 -10.27
CA ALA A 4 7.81 -7.66 -9.60
C ALA A 4 7.30 -6.96 -8.34
N LEU A 5 6.11 -6.36 -8.42
CA LEU A 5 5.47 -5.71 -7.27
C LEU A 5 5.16 -6.70 -6.14
N ILE A 6 4.63 -7.88 -6.49
CA ILE A 6 4.39 -8.98 -5.54
C ILE A 6 5.71 -9.34 -4.84
N SER A 7 6.75 -9.72 -5.58
CA SER A 7 8.03 -10.14 -4.99
C SER A 7 8.61 -9.07 -4.06
N ILE A 8 8.63 -7.80 -4.49
CA ILE A 8 9.18 -6.72 -3.67
C ILE A 8 8.35 -6.51 -2.39
N LEU A 9 7.02 -6.41 -2.50
CA LEU A 9 6.21 -6.08 -1.34
C LEU A 9 6.03 -7.28 -0.41
N THR A 10 5.80 -8.49 -0.91
CA THR A 10 5.50 -9.65 -0.05
C THR A 10 6.73 -10.18 0.69
N GLU A 11 7.94 -9.95 0.18
CA GLU A 11 9.19 -10.39 0.81
C GLU A 11 9.81 -9.35 1.77
N ARG A 12 9.05 -8.31 2.17
CA ARG A 12 9.51 -7.25 3.06
C ARG A 12 8.59 -7.10 4.25
N THR A 13 9.18 -6.81 5.41
CA THR A 13 8.44 -6.47 6.63
C THR A 13 7.67 -5.17 6.45
N ASN A 14 6.63 -4.93 7.26
CA ASN A 14 5.89 -3.69 7.19
C ASN A 14 6.80 -2.47 7.41
N ALA A 15 7.73 -2.53 8.37
CA ALA A 15 8.70 -1.46 8.61
C ALA A 15 9.54 -1.12 7.36
N GLN A 16 10.03 -2.14 6.64
CA GLN A 16 10.74 -1.96 5.38
C GLN A 16 9.83 -1.36 4.29
N ARG A 17 8.56 -1.79 4.20
CA ARG A 17 7.60 -1.18 3.26
C ARG A 17 7.34 0.29 3.56
N GLN A 18 7.29 0.69 4.84
CA GLN A 18 7.15 2.10 5.20
C GLN A 18 8.36 2.93 4.78
N LEU A 19 9.57 2.37 4.86
CA LEU A 19 10.76 3.02 4.30
C LEU A 19 10.66 3.15 2.78
N ILE A 20 10.22 2.11 2.07
CA ILE A 20 10.00 2.16 0.62
C ILE A 20 9.01 3.26 0.25
N VAL A 21 7.88 3.39 0.98
CA VAL A 21 6.89 4.45 0.75
C VAL A 21 7.52 5.83 0.90
N ARG A 22 8.31 6.03 1.95
CA ARG A 22 9.00 7.31 2.21
C ARG A 22 10.01 7.65 1.11
N GLU A 23 10.87 6.70 0.75
CA GLU A 23 11.89 6.91 -0.28
C GLU A 23 11.25 7.10 -1.66
N TYR A 24 10.15 6.41 -1.95
CA TYR A 24 9.39 6.61 -3.18
C TYR A 24 8.86 8.05 -3.28
N GLN A 25 8.27 8.56 -2.18
CA GLN A 25 7.79 9.93 -2.14
C GLN A 25 8.94 10.95 -2.30
N ALA A 26 10.09 10.70 -1.67
CA ALA A 26 11.25 11.57 -1.81
C ALA A 26 11.82 11.58 -3.23
N ALA A 27 11.85 10.42 -3.91
CA ALA A 27 12.40 10.28 -5.25
C ALA A 27 11.46 10.81 -6.36
N TYR A 28 10.14 10.60 -6.22
CA TYR A 28 9.17 10.87 -7.29
C TYR A 28 8.18 12.01 -6.98
N GLY A 29 8.18 12.55 -5.75
CA GLY A 29 7.29 13.63 -5.34
C GLY A 29 5.80 13.24 -5.25
N LYS A 30 5.48 11.95 -5.32
CA LYS A 30 4.12 11.42 -5.31
C LYS A 30 3.98 10.24 -4.36
N GLU A 31 2.77 10.02 -3.85
CA GLU A 31 2.53 8.94 -2.89
C GLU A 31 2.40 7.59 -3.59
N LEU A 32 3.24 6.60 -3.21
CA LEU A 32 3.21 5.25 -3.76
C LEU A 32 1.80 4.63 -3.74
N LYS A 33 1.04 4.89 -2.68
CA LYS A 33 -0.33 4.35 -2.52
C LYS A 33 -1.29 4.83 -3.60
N ASP A 34 -1.06 6.00 -4.21
CA ASP A 34 -1.96 6.59 -5.19
C ASP A 34 -1.62 6.12 -6.60
N ASP A 35 -0.32 5.95 -6.91
CA ASP A 35 0.09 5.22 -8.12
C ASP A 35 -0.45 3.79 -8.12
N LEU A 36 -0.35 3.09 -6.99
CA LEU A 36 -0.91 1.73 -6.85
C LEU A 36 -2.43 1.68 -7.06
N LYS A 37 -3.17 2.74 -6.75
CA LYS A 37 -4.62 2.82 -7.03
C LYS A 37 -4.93 3.20 -8.47
N GLY A 38 -4.07 3.98 -9.11
CA GLY A 38 -4.23 4.39 -10.51
C GLY A 38 -3.91 3.26 -11.48
N ASP A 39 -2.85 2.50 -11.18
CA ASP A 39 -2.31 1.48 -12.06
C ASP A 39 -2.93 0.09 -11.86
N LEU A 40 -3.49 -0.18 -10.66
CA LEU A 40 -4.04 -1.49 -10.31
C LEU A 40 -5.52 -1.40 -9.97
N SER A 41 -6.26 -2.46 -10.27
CA SER A 41 -7.70 -2.54 -10.04
C SER A 41 -8.09 -3.78 -9.22
N GLY A 42 -9.35 -3.83 -8.81
CA GLY A 42 -9.93 -4.97 -8.10
C GLY A 42 -9.25 -5.29 -6.76
N HIS A 43 -9.30 -6.57 -6.38
CA HIS A 43 -8.73 -7.04 -5.11
C HIS A 43 -7.22 -6.93 -5.05
N PHE A 44 -6.54 -7.06 -6.20
CA PHE A 44 -5.09 -6.97 -6.27
C PHE A 44 -4.59 -5.57 -5.89
N GLY A 45 -5.16 -4.52 -6.50
CA GLY A 45 -4.84 -3.14 -6.14
C GLY A 45 -5.14 -2.82 -4.68
N GLN A 46 -6.29 -3.29 -4.17
CA GLN A 46 -6.65 -3.12 -2.76
C GLN A 46 -5.64 -3.77 -1.81
N LEU A 47 -5.16 -4.98 -2.14
CA LEU A 47 -4.15 -5.67 -1.36
C LEU A 47 -2.81 -4.90 -1.38
N MET A 48 -2.36 -4.45 -2.54
CA MET A 48 -1.08 -3.73 -2.66
C MET A 48 -1.10 -2.42 -1.87
N VAL A 49 -2.20 -1.67 -1.95
CA VAL A 49 -2.41 -0.45 -1.15
C VAL A 49 -2.44 -0.77 0.35
N ALA A 50 -3.05 -1.89 0.75
CA ALA A 50 -3.06 -2.34 2.14
C ALA A 50 -1.64 -2.63 2.66
N LEU A 51 -0.83 -3.34 1.88
CA LEU A 51 0.53 -3.74 2.27
C LEU A 51 1.47 -2.55 2.51
N VAL A 52 1.26 -1.44 1.80
CA VAL A 52 2.04 -0.21 1.96
C VAL A 52 1.43 0.78 2.96
N THR A 53 0.22 0.51 3.49
CA THR A 53 -0.39 1.36 4.53
C THR A 53 0.17 0.99 5.92
N PRO A 54 0.47 1.97 6.80
CA PRO A 54 0.83 1.67 8.18
C PRO A 54 -0.25 0.82 8.88
N PRO A 55 0.11 -0.18 9.72
CA PRO A 55 -0.85 -1.12 10.29
C PRO A 55 -1.98 -0.44 11.05
N ALA A 56 -1.66 0.49 11.96
CA ALA A 56 -2.66 1.24 12.73
C ALA A 56 -3.62 2.04 11.84
N VAL A 57 -3.12 2.60 10.72
CA VAL A 57 -3.94 3.36 9.77
C VAL A 57 -4.83 2.41 8.96
N PHE A 58 -4.32 1.24 8.59
CA PHE A 58 -5.10 0.22 7.90
C PHE A 58 -6.23 -0.31 8.79
N ASP A 59 -5.94 -0.65 10.04
CA ASP A 59 -6.92 -1.13 11.01
C ASP A 59 -8.02 -0.08 11.25
N ALA A 60 -7.63 1.17 11.50
CA ALA A 60 -8.59 2.27 11.66
C ALA A 60 -9.47 2.45 10.41
N LYS A 61 -8.93 2.27 9.20
CA LYS A 61 -9.71 2.30 7.95
C LYS A 61 -10.70 1.14 7.88
N GLN A 62 -10.29 -0.09 8.24
CA GLN A 62 -11.18 -1.26 8.22
C GLN A 62 -12.30 -1.12 9.25
N LEU A 63 -11.98 -0.69 10.48
CA LEU A 63 -12.98 -0.42 11.53
C LEU A 63 -13.98 0.65 11.07
N LYS A 64 -13.49 1.77 10.51
CA LYS A 64 -14.37 2.81 9.97
C LYS A 64 -15.25 2.28 8.83
N LYS A 65 -14.74 1.40 7.99
CA LYS A 65 -15.48 0.82 6.87
C LYS A 65 -16.58 -0.14 7.34
N SER A 66 -16.31 -0.96 8.36
CA SER A 66 -17.28 -1.91 8.90
C SER A 66 -18.35 -1.27 9.77
N MET A 67 -18.07 -0.11 10.38
CA MET A 67 -19.02 0.64 11.20
C MET A 67 -19.95 1.56 10.39
N LYS A 68 -19.67 1.78 9.11
CA LYS A 68 -20.58 2.51 8.22
C LYS A 68 -21.72 1.56 7.83
N VAL A 69 -22.87 1.77 8.49
CA VAL A 69 -24.17 1.19 8.12
C VAL A 69 -24.66 1.84 6.84
#